data_AF-A0A1F9U540-F1
#
_entry.id   AF-A0A1F9U540-F1
#
_cell.length_a   1.000
_cell.length_b   1.000
_cell.length_c   1.000
_cell.angle_alpha   90.00
_cell.angle_beta   90.00
_cell.angle_gamma   90.00
#
_symmetry.space_group_name_H-M   'P 1'
#
loop_
_entity.id
_entity.type
_entity.pdbx_description
1 polymer ?
#
loop_
_entity_poly.entity_id
_entity_poly.type
_entity_poly.pdbx_seq_one_letter_code
_entity_poly.pdbx_strand_id
1 'polypeptide(L)'
;MRRALSAFFLAVFCYSFLAVPYAEASLWKERRAAVESAKKDTLVAQLPRVRPAAFPNISSSLGEQPSVLDSLPLAAASHIPLTSLKLPLAYSNFKSAHFPASWKPSDLTVINIQDVHMNAEAQTNISKSLQELIDQGKVDMVALEGAFTDVDVSGFRTFEDQESVRMVTDYFLKDNKLSGAIHAALTLTPHPDPLHYVEREKYPPFVGVDDKFLHTAHIQAYKDSVGKAEGLKKELSNEEAVLEQKKPQVYNPALLAFDKQVTAYRKGTLPLGEYVKSLSALSNLESRFSNLSQFLKALAMEQSLDFKQVEAERGKMVQFIPPISHGILAAYCRIFEASLHLLSFGCGGCPFCKGSSAGSYFD
;
A
#
# COMPACT_ATOMS: atom_id res chain seq x y z
N MET A 1 5.33 5.55 39.94
CA MET A 1 6.36 5.50 38.87
C MET A 1 5.88 4.77 37.61
N ARG A 2 5.41 3.51 37.69
CA ARG A 2 5.01 2.72 36.49
C ARG A 2 3.92 3.37 35.61
N ARG A 3 2.87 3.94 36.20
CA ARG A 3 1.78 4.62 35.44
C ARG A 3 2.24 5.86 34.68
N ALA A 4 3.17 6.63 35.26
CA ALA A 4 3.74 7.81 34.62
C ALA A 4 4.66 7.42 33.44
N LEU A 5 5.40 6.32 33.57
CA LEU A 5 6.24 5.79 32.51
C LEU A 5 5.40 5.29 31.31
N SER A 6 4.31 4.57 31.57
CA SER A 6 3.41 4.08 30.51
C SER A 6 2.73 5.23 29.75
N ALA A 7 2.30 6.29 30.44
CA ALA A 7 1.73 7.46 29.79
C ALA A 7 2.76 8.20 28.91
N PHE A 8 4.01 8.28 29.35
CA PHE A 8 5.10 8.87 28.58
C PHE A 8 5.39 8.10 27.29
N PHE A 9 5.51 6.76 27.36
CA PHE A 9 5.75 5.94 26.16
C PHE A 9 4.58 5.96 25.18
N LEU A 10 3.33 5.98 25.67
CA LEU A 10 2.16 6.12 24.81
C LEU A 10 2.15 7.47 24.09
N ALA A 11 2.48 8.56 24.79
CA ALA A 11 2.58 9.89 24.18
C ALA A 11 3.68 9.97 23.12
N VAL A 12 4.86 9.40 23.38
CA VAL A 12 5.96 9.33 22.40
C VAL A 12 5.57 8.48 21.19
N PHE A 13 4.93 7.32 21.41
CA PHE A 13 4.46 6.46 20.32
C PHE A 13 3.42 7.15 19.44
N CYS A 14 2.40 7.76 20.05
CA CYS A 14 1.40 8.53 19.32
C CYS A 14 2.03 9.70 18.56
N TYR A 15 3.00 10.41 19.14
CA TYR A 15 3.70 11.50 18.47
C TYR A 15 4.52 11.01 17.27
N SER A 16 5.31 9.94 17.42
CA SER A 16 6.17 9.44 16.35
C SER A 16 5.41 8.80 15.20
N PHE A 17 4.30 8.11 15.47
CA PHE A 17 3.55 7.38 14.43
C PHE A 17 2.39 8.17 13.81
N LEU A 18 1.75 9.07 14.56
CA LEU A 18 0.61 9.83 14.04
C LEU A 18 1.01 11.22 13.53
N ALA A 19 2.02 11.88 14.10
CA ALA A 19 2.35 13.25 13.72
C ALA A 19 3.17 13.36 12.42
N VAL A 20 4.08 12.43 12.16
CA VAL A 20 4.96 12.46 10.97
C VAL A 20 4.19 12.28 9.66
N PRO A 21 3.27 11.28 9.52
CA PRO A 21 2.46 11.16 8.32
C PRO A 21 1.49 12.33 8.13
N TYR A 22 1.06 12.97 9.23
CA TYR A 22 0.17 14.14 9.18
C TYR A 22 0.89 15.39 8.66
N ALA A 23 2.17 15.57 8.99
CA ALA A 23 2.98 16.68 8.50
C ALA A 23 3.28 16.56 7.00
N GLU A 24 3.55 15.34 6.50
CA GLU A 24 3.71 15.11 5.05
C GLU A 24 2.38 15.26 4.31
N ALA A 25 1.28 14.76 4.86
CA ALA A 25 -0.04 14.92 4.29
C ALA A 25 -0.48 16.40 4.26
N SER A 26 -0.12 17.20 5.27
CA SER A 26 -0.39 18.64 5.28
C SER A 26 0.41 19.37 4.21
N LEU A 27 1.69 19.02 4.01
CA LEU A 27 2.54 19.60 2.96
C LEU A 27 1.98 19.34 1.56
N TRP A 28 1.55 18.11 1.27
CA TRP A 28 0.92 17.78 -0.01
C TRP A 28 -0.49 18.38 -0.16
N LYS A 29 -1.23 18.53 0.94
CA LYS A 29 -2.52 19.22 0.94
C LYS A 29 -2.35 20.72 0.70
N GLU A 30 -1.34 21.35 1.30
CA GLU A 30 -0.96 22.76 1.10
C GLU A 30 -0.51 22.99 -0.36
N ARG A 31 0.34 22.12 -0.92
CA ARG A 31 0.72 22.18 -2.35
C ARG A 31 -0.47 22.03 -3.28
N ARG A 32 -1.38 21.09 -3.00
CA ARG A 32 -2.62 20.93 -3.78
C ARG A 32 -3.55 22.14 -3.64
N ALA A 33 -3.70 22.70 -2.44
CA ALA A 33 -4.51 23.89 -2.20
C ALA A 33 -3.90 25.13 -2.87
N ALA A 34 -2.58 25.30 -2.87
CA ALA A 34 -1.89 26.34 -3.61
C ALA A 34 -2.13 26.20 -5.12
N VAL A 35 -2.01 24.99 -5.65
CA VAL A 35 -2.35 24.67 -7.06
C VAL A 35 -3.84 24.90 -7.34
N GLU A 36 -4.76 24.53 -6.45
CA GLU A 36 -6.20 24.75 -6.63
C GLU A 36 -6.61 26.22 -6.50
N SER A 37 -5.95 26.99 -5.65
CA SER A 37 -6.13 28.44 -5.58
C SER A 37 -5.61 29.13 -6.83
N ALA A 38 -4.54 28.61 -7.45
CA ALA A 38 -4.04 29.04 -8.75
C ALA A 38 -4.92 28.59 -9.93
N LYS A 39 -5.75 27.54 -9.76
CA LYS A 39 -6.72 27.06 -10.77
C LYS A 39 -7.94 27.96 -10.95
N LYS A 40 -8.18 28.96 -10.07
CA LYS A 40 -9.35 29.85 -10.20
C LYS A 40 -9.36 30.69 -11.49
N ASP A 41 -8.24 30.80 -12.20
CA ASP A 41 -8.15 31.46 -13.51
C ASP A 41 -7.79 30.54 -14.68
N THR A 42 -7.72 29.21 -14.51
CA THR A 42 -7.37 28.32 -15.62
C THR A 42 -7.92 26.90 -15.45
N LEU A 43 -8.83 26.53 -16.34
CA LEU A 43 -9.29 25.16 -16.55
C LEU A 43 -8.11 24.29 -17.04
N VAL A 44 -7.78 23.23 -16.31
CA VAL A 44 -6.93 22.15 -16.85
C VAL A 44 -7.51 20.79 -16.51
N ALA A 45 -7.53 19.95 -17.54
CA ALA A 45 -7.98 18.57 -17.58
C ALA A 45 -7.41 17.70 -16.45
N GLN A 46 -8.25 16.79 -15.95
CA GLN A 46 -7.78 15.64 -15.17
C GLN A 46 -6.91 14.75 -16.07
N LEU A 47 -5.76 14.31 -15.56
CA LEU A 47 -4.92 13.30 -16.21
C LEU A 47 -5.70 11.98 -16.36
N PRO A 48 -5.62 11.29 -17.52
CA PRO A 48 -6.12 9.93 -17.63
C PRO A 48 -5.33 9.01 -16.70
N ARG A 49 -6.03 8.11 -16.01
CA ARG A 49 -5.41 7.04 -15.22
C ARG A 49 -4.52 6.19 -16.13
N VAL A 50 -3.21 6.31 -15.98
CA VAL A 50 -2.23 5.44 -16.63
C VAL A 50 -2.25 4.10 -15.90
N ARG A 51 -2.62 3.02 -16.59
CA ARG A 51 -2.39 1.64 -16.13
C ARG A 51 -0.91 1.28 -16.30
N PRO A 52 -0.29 0.50 -15.40
CA PRO A 52 1.09 0.06 -15.59
C PRO A 52 1.13 -0.97 -16.72
N ALA A 53 1.61 -0.55 -17.90
CA ALA A 53 1.95 -1.47 -18.98
C ALA A 53 3.25 -1.02 -19.67
N ALA A 54 4.22 -1.93 -19.63
CA ALA A 54 5.38 -2.14 -20.49
C ALA A 54 6.09 -0.88 -21.03
N PHE A 55 7.14 -0.47 -20.32
CA PHE A 55 8.22 0.30 -20.93
C PHE A 55 8.90 -0.53 -22.04
N PRO A 56 9.33 0.08 -23.15
CA PRO A 56 10.10 -0.61 -24.17
C PRO A 56 11.46 -1.06 -23.59
N ASN A 57 11.85 -2.29 -23.94
CA ASN A 57 13.11 -2.91 -23.58
C ASN A 57 14.31 -2.08 -24.07
N ILE A 58 14.91 -1.30 -23.17
CA ILE A 58 16.25 -0.72 -23.31
C ILE A 58 17.21 -1.74 -22.64
N SER A 59 17.44 -2.87 -23.31
CA SER A 59 18.20 -4.01 -22.75
C SER A 59 19.67 -4.06 -23.18
N SER A 60 20.30 -2.96 -23.61
CA SER A 60 21.71 -3.00 -24.03
C SER A 60 22.67 -2.01 -23.37
N SER A 61 22.25 -1.19 -22.39
CA SER A 61 23.24 -0.34 -21.69
C SER A 61 22.89 0.15 -20.28
N LEU A 62 21.82 -0.37 -19.64
CA LEU A 62 21.61 -0.16 -18.22
C LEU A 62 22.02 -1.43 -17.49
N GLY A 63 23.01 -1.27 -16.61
CA GLY A 63 23.50 -2.33 -15.73
C GLY A 63 22.36 -2.98 -14.95
N GLU A 64 22.65 -4.20 -14.50
CA GLU A 64 21.86 -5.03 -13.58
C GLU A 64 20.69 -4.28 -12.96
N GLN A 65 19.45 -4.73 -13.23
CA GLN A 65 18.33 -4.33 -12.39
C GLN A 65 18.79 -4.48 -10.94
N PRO A 66 18.68 -3.42 -10.10
CA PRO A 66 19.18 -3.47 -8.74
C PRO A 66 18.61 -4.74 -8.13
N SER A 67 19.52 -5.60 -7.69
CA SER A 67 19.15 -6.85 -7.08
C SER A 67 18.20 -6.52 -5.93
N VAL A 68 17.25 -7.41 -5.65
CA VAL A 68 16.30 -7.23 -4.54
C VAL A 68 17.01 -6.86 -3.22
N LEU A 69 18.28 -7.25 -3.08
CA LEU A 69 19.19 -6.91 -1.99
C LEU A 69 19.52 -5.40 -1.89
N ASP A 70 19.53 -4.66 -2.99
CA ASP A 70 19.89 -3.24 -3.04
C ASP A 70 18.78 -2.32 -2.49
N SER A 71 17.55 -2.82 -2.46
CA SER A 71 16.39 -2.12 -1.85
C SER A 71 16.16 -2.47 -0.38
N LEU A 72 16.86 -3.50 0.12
CA LEU A 72 16.85 -3.82 1.54
C LEU A 72 17.76 -2.82 2.27
N PRO A 73 17.41 -2.36 3.48
CA PRO A 73 18.36 -1.65 4.32
C PRO A 73 19.65 -2.47 4.40
N LEU A 74 20.80 -1.85 4.17
CA LEU A 74 22.10 -2.53 4.04
C LEU A 74 22.43 -3.46 5.23
N ALA A 75 21.87 -3.18 6.40
CA ALA A 75 21.99 -3.99 7.62
C ALA A 75 21.15 -5.28 7.61
N ALA A 76 20.09 -5.35 6.79
CA ALA A 76 19.27 -6.54 6.62
C ALA A 76 19.87 -7.48 5.56
N ALA A 77 20.43 -6.96 4.47
CA ALA A 77 20.94 -7.76 3.35
C ALA A 77 22.01 -8.81 3.74
N SER A 78 22.81 -8.58 4.78
CA SER A 78 23.89 -9.49 5.22
C SER A 78 23.44 -10.66 6.10
N HIS A 79 22.22 -10.62 6.66
CA HIS A 79 21.75 -11.59 7.65
C HIS A 79 20.57 -12.45 7.20
N ILE A 80 19.97 -12.16 6.04
CA ILE A 80 18.85 -12.96 5.56
C ILE A 80 19.37 -13.95 4.51
N PRO A 81 19.40 -15.26 4.81
CA PRO A 81 19.38 -16.28 3.79
C PRO A 81 17.99 -16.30 3.14
N LEU A 82 17.59 -15.20 2.48
CA LEU A 82 16.46 -15.13 1.54
C LEU A 82 16.72 -16.00 0.30
N THR A 83 17.87 -16.66 0.21
CA THR A 83 18.23 -17.53 -0.91
C THR A 83 17.19 -18.61 -1.19
N SER A 84 16.32 -18.91 -0.22
CA SER A 84 15.26 -19.90 -0.39
C SER A 84 13.85 -19.29 -0.63
N LEU A 85 13.51 -18.13 -0.07
CA LEU A 85 12.15 -17.58 -0.16
C LEU A 85 12.12 -16.32 -1.03
N LYS A 86 11.41 -16.37 -2.15
CA LYS A 86 11.22 -15.24 -3.06
C LYS A 86 10.03 -14.41 -2.56
N LEU A 87 10.28 -13.15 -2.24
CA LEU A 87 9.21 -12.23 -1.86
C LEU A 87 8.43 -11.74 -3.10
N PRO A 88 7.10 -11.62 -3.04
CA PRO A 88 6.26 -11.25 -4.18
C PRO A 88 6.26 -9.74 -4.42
N LEU A 89 7.42 -9.18 -4.74
CA LEU A 89 7.63 -7.73 -4.89
C LEU A 89 6.97 -7.14 -6.13
N ALA A 90 6.50 -7.99 -7.05
CA ALA A 90 5.67 -7.55 -8.18
C ALA A 90 4.28 -7.03 -7.73
N TYR A 91 3.83 -7.46 -6.54
CA TYR A 91 2.50 -7.16 -6.00
C TYR A 91 2.56 -6.46 -4.64
N SER A 92 3.73 -6.38 -4.00
CA SER A 92 3.88 -5.88 -2.64
C SER A 92 5.12 -5.00 -2.47
N ASN A 93 5.09 -4.13 -1.47
CA ASN A 93 6.25 -3.33 -1.07
C ASN A 93 6.86 -3.92 0.20
N PHE A 94 8.18 -4.16 0.19
CA PHE A 94 8.91 -4.53 1.39
C PHE A 94 9.02 -3.32 2.34
N LYS A 95 8.62 -3.51 3.61
CA LYS A 95 8.65 -2.43 4.61
C LYS A 95 9.83 -2.57 5.56
N SER A 96 9.93 -3.71 6.24
CA SER A 96 10.99 -4.00 7.18
C SER A 96 11.08 -5.50 7.44
N ALA A 97 12.21 -5.93 7.98
CA ALA A 97 12.39 -7.26 8.54
C ALA A 97 13.10 -7.17 9.88
N HIS A 98 12.78 -8.08 10.79
CA HIS A 98 13.30 -8.10 12.15
C HIS A 98 13.80 -9.52 12.45
N PHE A 99 15.07 -9.62 12.80
CA PHE A 99 15.72 -10.90 13.13
C PHE A 99 16.34 -10.81 14.52
N PRO A 100 15.96 -11.68 15.47
CA PRO A 100 16.70 -11.85 16.72
C PRO A 100 18.16 -12.21 16.44
N ALA A 101 19.09 -11.80 17.31
CA ALA A 101 20.52 -12.08 17.13
C ALA A 101 20.86 -13.59 17.04
N SER A 102 20.01 -14.44 17.61
CA SER A 102 20.14 -15.91 17.61
C SER A 102 19.37 -16.60 16.49
N TRP A 103 18.74 -15.86 15.57
CA TRP A 103 17.90 -16.42 14.51
C TRP A 103 18.73 -17.21 13.50
N LYS A 104 18.18 -18.33 13.03
CA LYS A 104 18.75 -19.22 12.02
C LYS A 104 17.77 -19.39 10.85
N PRO A 105 18.26 -19.68 9.62
CA PRO A 105 17.40 -19.98 8.47
C PRO A 105 16.33 -21.05 8.68
N SER A 106 16.55 -21.98 9.61
CA SER A 106 15.60 -23.05 9.95
C SER A 106 14.52 -22.62 10.96
N ASP A 107 14.64 -21.43 11.54
CA ASP A 107 13.69 -20.93 12.52
C ASP A 107 12.43 -20.42 11.84
N LEU A 108 11.33 -20.36 12.60
CA LEU A 108 10.05 -19.86 12.13
C LEU A 108 10.21 -18.47 11.49
N THR A 109 9.71 -18.34 10.26
CA THR A 109 9.65 -17.07 9.54
C THR A 109 8.20 -16.63 9.43
N VAL A 110 7.91 -15.44 9.96
CA VAL A 110 6.57 -14.83 9.85
C VAL A 110 6.62 -13.72 8.81
N ILE A 111 5.84 -13.86 7.74
CA ILE A 111 5.61 -12.79 6.78
C ILE A 111 4.32 -12.07 7.17
N ASN A 112 4.44 -10.81 7.53
CA ASN A 112 3.28 -9.97 7.79
C ASN A 112 2.92 -9.18 6.52
N ILE A 113 1.73 -9.46 5.95
CA ILE A 113 1.17 -8.72 4.82
C ILE A 113 0.20 -7.69 5.36
N GLN A 114 0.50 -6.40 5.17
CA GLN A 114 -0.36 -5.31 5.65
C GLN A 114 -1.48 -5.04 4.63
N ASP A 115 -2.72 -4.99 5.12
CA ASP A 115 -3.90 -4.72 4.31
C ASP A 115 -4.34 -3.25 4.40
N VAL A 116 -4.74 -2.69 3.26
CA VAL A 116 -5.59 -1.49 3.19
C VAL A 116 -6.99 -1.94 2.78
N HIS A 117 -7.83 -2.13 3.80
CA HIS A 117 -9.17 -2.68 3.63
C HIS A 117 -10.00 -1.96 2.57
N MET A 118 -10.90 -2.71 1.93
CA MET A 118 -11.85 -2.20 0.93
C MET A 118 -11.21 -1.50 -0.27
N ASN A 119 -9.95 -1.83 -0.58
CA ASN A 119 -9.27 -1.39 -1.78
C ASN A 119 -9.09 -2.59 -2.73
N ALA A 120 -9.87 -2.63 -3.81
CA ALA A 120 -9.88 -3.77 -4.74
C ALA A 120 -8.49 -4.08 -5.34
N GLU A 121 -7.67 -3.06 -5.63
CA GLU A 121 -6.32 -3.26 -6.15
C GLU A 121 -5.40 -3.91 -5.10
N ALA A 122 -5.42 -3.40 -3.86
CA ALA A 122 -4.65 -3.97 -2.77
C ALA A 122 -5.07 -5.40 -2.45
N GLN A 123 -6.38 -5.69 -2.40
CA GLN A 123 -6.88 -7.04 -2.14
C GLN A 123 -6.50 -8.00 -3.28
N THR A 124 -6.56 -7.55 -4.54
CA THR A 124 -6.08 -8.33 -5.70
C THR A 124 -4.58 -8.64 -5.55
N ASN A 125 -3.79 -7.65 -5.15
CA ASN A 125 -2.36 -7.81 -4.97
C ASN A 125 -2.02 -8.75 -3.80
N ILE A 126 -2.74 -8.68 -2.67
CA ILE A 126 -2.63 -9.62 -1.57
C ILE A 126 -2.90 -11.05 -2.05
N SER A 127 -3.95 -11.24 -2.85
CA SER A 127 -4.28 -12.56 -3.39
C SER A 127 -3.14 -13.12 -4.26
N LYS A 128 -2.53 -12.29 -5.12
CA LYS A 128 -1.42 -12.69 -5.98
C LYS A 128 -0.14 -12.94 -5.19
N SER A 129 0.15 -12.11 -4.19
CA SER A 129 1.27 -12.32 -3.27
C SER A 129 1.17 -13.64 -2.53
N LEU A 130 -0.02 -13.99 -2.05
CA LEU A 130 -0.25 -15.28 -1.38
C LEU A 130 -0.10 -16.45 -2.36
N GLN A 131 -0.66 -16.34 -3.57
CA GLN A 131 -0.46 -17.35 -4.62
C GLN A 131 1.03 -17.59 -4.89
N GLU A 132 1.81 -16.53 -5.13
CA GLU A 132 3.24 -16.63 -5.42
C GLU A 132 4.06 -17.19 -4.23
N LEU A 133 3.68 -16.88 -3.00
CA LEU A 133 4.31 -17.46 -1.80
C LEU A 133 3.97 -18.95 -1.66
N ILE A 134 2.71 -19.33 -1.87
CA ILE A 134 2.21 -20.70 -1.74
C ILE A 134 2.79 -21.60 -2.84
N ASP A 135 2.89 -21.10 -4.07
CA ASP A 135 3.48 -21.83 -5.21
C ASP A 135 4.94 -22.21 -5.00
N GLN A 136 5.64 -21.56 -4.07
CA GLN A 136 7.00 -21.94 -3.69
C GLN A 136 7.06 -23.19 -2.81
N GLY A 137 5.92 -23.69 -2.31
CA GLY A 137 5.82 -24.87 -1.45
C GLY A 137 6.46 -24.69 -0.07
N LYS A 138 6.56 -23.45 0.41
CA LYS A 138 7.25 -23.07 1.67
C LYS A 138 6.36 -22.37 2.69
N VAL A 139 5.06 -22.35 2.44
CA VAL A 139 4.09 -21.74 3.34
C VAL A 139 3.43 -22.86 4.13
N ASP A 140 3.66 -22.89 5.45
CA ASP A 140 3.07 -23.88 6.34
C ASP A 140 1.61 -23.53 6.71
N MET A 141 1.27 -22.25 6.78
CA MET A 141 -0.05 -21.75 7.20
C MET A 141 -0.27 -20.31 6.73
N VAL A 142 -1.53 -19.96 6.46
CA VAL A 142 -1.96 -18.56 6.26
C VAL A 142 -2.82 -18.13 7.45
N ALA A 143 -2.29 -17.25 8.30
CA ALA A 143 -3.00 -16.67 9.43
C ALA A 143 -3.83 -15.44 9.01
N LEU A 144 -5.11 -15.40 9.36
CA LEU A 144 -6.05 -14.36 8.95
C LEU A 144 -6.53 -13.49 10.12
N GLU A 145 -6.36 -12.17 10.00
CA GLU A 145 -7.04 -11.16 10.82
C GLU A 145 -8.53 -11.14 10.46
N GLY A 146 -9.40 -10.92 11.45
CA GLY A 146 -10.86 -10.89 11.28
C GLY A 146 -11.53 -12.26 11.21
N ALA A 147 -10.76 -13.36 11.29
CA ALA A 147 -11.29 -14.72 11.39
C ALA A 147 -10.93 -15.33 12.76
N PHE A 148 -11.86 -16.11 13.32
CA PHE A 148 -11.74 -16.65 14.69
C PHE A 148 -11.46 -18.16 14.74
N THR A 149 -11.57 -18.84 13.60
CA THR A 149 -11.45 -20.29 13.46
C THR A 149 -10.81 -20.61 12.12
N ASP A 150 -10.52 -21.89 11.90
CA ASP A 150 -10.12 -22.40 10.60
C ASP A 150 -11.14 -22.03 9.52
N VAL A 151 -10.61 -21.68 8.35
CA VAL A 151 -11.40 -21.33 7.17
C VAL A 151 -11.38 -22.52 6.22
N ASP A 152 -12.45 -23.31 6.28
CA ASP A 152 -12.63 -24.45 5.40
C ASP A 152 -13.21 -24.03 4.04
N VAL A 153 -12.35 -24.09 3.02
CA VAL A 153 -12.70 -23.86 1.61
C VAL A 153 -12.60 -25.14 0.77
N SER A 154 -12.46 -26.31 1.40
CA SER A 154 -12.23 -27.57 0.71
C SER A 154 -13.33 -27.89 -0.31
N GLY A 155 -14.60 -27.67 0.05
CA GLY A 155 -15.73 -27.88 -0.86
C GLY A 155 -15.67 -27.06 -2.14
N PHE A 156 -15.17 -25.82 -2.08
CA PHE A 156 -15.00 -24.98 -3.28
C PHE A 156 -13.84 -25.45 -4.15
N ARG A 157 -12.75 -25.94 -3.55
CA ARG A 157 -11.58 -26.47 -4.28
C ARG A 157 -11.87 -27.78 -5.00
N THR A 158 -12.79 -28.58 -4.47
CA THR A 158 -13.22 -29.85 -5.07
C THR A 158 -14.42 -29.70 -6.00
N PHE A 159 -14.95 -28.50 -6.17
CA PHE A 159 -16.09 -28.24 -7.03
C PHE A 159 -15.72 -28.49 -8.50
N GLU A 160 -16.59 -29.12 -9.28
CA GLU A 160 -16.27 -29.53 -10.65
C GLU A 160 -16.02 -28.31 -11.56
N ASP A 161 -16.85 -27.28 -11.43
CA ASP A 161 -16.75 -26.05 -12.23
C ASP A 161 -15.92 -24.97 -11.50
N GLN A 162 -14.59 -25.13 -11.55
CA GLN A 162 -13.64 -24.16 -10.99
C GLN A 162 -13.72 -22.78 -11.65
N GLU A 163 -14.18 -22.71 -12.91
CA GLU A 163 -14.37 -21.45 -13.61
C GLU A 163 -15.50 -20.63 -12.99
N SER A 164 -16.61 -21.27 -12.64
CA SER A 164 -17.69 -20.64 -11.89
C SER A 164 -17.25 -20.17 -10.51
N VAL A 165 -16.44 -20.96 -9.78
CA VAL A 165 -15.87 -20.53 -8.49
C VAL A 165 -15.06 -19.25 -8.68
N ARG A 166 -14.14 -19.23 -9.65
CA ARG A 166 -13.31 -18.06 -9.95
C ARG A 166 -14.13 -16.83 -10.31
N MET A 167 -15.14 -16.96 -11.17
CA MET A 167 -15.99 -15.83 -11.57
C MET A 167 -16.73 -15.21 -10.38
N VAL A 168 -17.27 -16.05 -9.48
CA VAL A 168 -17.98 -15.59 -8.28
C VAL A 168 -17.03 -14.95 -7.28
N THR A 169 -15.83 -15.51 -7.09
CA THR A 169 -14.83 -14.93 -6.19
C THR A 169 -14.29 -13.61 -6.69
N ASP A 170 -14.02 -13.50 -7.99
CA ASP A 170 -13.60 -12.25 -8.63
C ASP A 170 -14.66 -11.16 -8.45
N TYR A 171 -15.94 -11.52 -8.63
CA TYR A 171 -17.06 -10.61 -8.42
C TYR A 171 -17.12 -10.12 -6.96
N PHE A 172 -17.05 -11.02 -5.99
CA PHE A 172 -17.11 -10.63 -4.58
C PHE A 172 -15.88 -9.89 -4.08
N LEU A 173 -14.69 -10.17 -4.62
CA LEU A 173 -13.49 -9.36 -4.36
C LEU A 173 -13.70 -7.93 -4.86
N LYS A 174 -14.20 -7.77 -6.08
CA LYS A 174 -14.48 -6.47 -6.70
C LYS A 174 -15.53 -5.66 -5.95
N ASP A 175 -16.53 -6.33 -5.35
CA ASP A 175 -17.57 -5.70 -4.53
C ASP A 175 -17.17 -5.51 -3.05
N ASN A 176 -15.89 -5.75 -2.70
CA ASN A 176 -15.35 -5.67 -1.34
C ASN A 176 -16.09 -6.57 -0.33
N LYS A 177 -16.58 -7.72 -0.79
CA LYS A 177 -17.24 -8.75 0.05
C LYS A 177 -16.29 -9.86 0.48
N LEU A 178 -15.18 -10.04 -0.24
CA LEU A 178 -14.09 -10.95 0.11
C LEU A 178 -12.79 -10.20 0.27
N SER A 179 -11.95 -10.66 1.20
CA SER A 179 -10.56 -10.22 1.27
C SER A 179 -9.71 -10.96 0.22
N GLY A 180 -8.56 -10.38 -0.12
CA GLY A 180 -7.58 -10.97 -1.01
C GLY A 180 -7.06 -12.32 -0.51
N ALA A 181 -7.00 -12.51 0.81
CA ALA A 181 -6.59 -13.78 1.38
C ALA A 181 -7.63 -14.89 1.18
N ILE A 182 -8.92 -14.58 1.39
CA ILE A 182 -9.99 -15.54 1.10
C ILE A 182 -10.13 -15.77 -0.41
N HIS A 183 -9.95 -14.73 -1.21
CA HIS A 183 -9.88 -14.86 -2.66
C HIS A 183 -8.80 -15.86 -3.07
N ALA A 184 -7.55 -15.69 -2.58
CA ALA A 184 -6.49 -16.66 -2.83
C ALA A 184 -6.89 -18.07 -2.36
N ALA A 185 -7.44 -18.20 -1.15
CA ALA A 185 -7.84 -19.50 -0.61
C ALA A 185 -8.78 -20.28 -1.56
N LEU A 186 -9.69 -19.56 -2.24
CA LEU A 186 -10.70 -20.11 -3.15
C LEU A 186 -10.20 -20.30 -4.59
N THR A 187 -9.24 -19.49 -5.06
CA THR A 187 -8.75 -19.53 -6.45
C THR A 187 -7.41 -20.22 -6.63
N LEU A 188 -6.80 -20.73 -5.55
CA LEU A 188 -5.53 -21.46 -5.58
C LEU A 188 -5.57 -22.61 -6.58
N THR A 189 -4.77 -22.53 -7.64
CA THR A 189 -4.66 -23.61 -8.61
C THR A 189 -3.76 -24.73 -8.09
N PRO A 190 -4.03 -26.00 -8.43
CA PRO A 190 -3.11 -27.10 -8.20
C PRO A 190 -1.71 -26.81 -8.76
N HIS A 191 -0.67 -27.11 -7.99
CA HIS A 191 0.69 -27.12 -8.54
C HIS A 191 0.75 -28.15 -9.69
N PRO A 192 1.31 -27.79 -10.86
CA PRO A 192 1.26 -28.62 -12.06
C PRO A 192 2.18 -29.85 -12.02
N ASP A 193 3.03 -30.01 -10.99
CA ASP A 193 3.89 -31.20 -10.85
C ASP A 193 3.08 -32.43 -10.41
N PRO A 194 2.85 -33.41 -11.29
CA PRO A 194 2.03 -34.59 -11.00
C PRO A 194 2.75 -35.63 -10.14
N LEU A 195 4.07 -35.52 -9.95
CA LEU A 195 4.89 -36.57 -9.34
C LEU A 195 4.95 -36.55 -7.80
N HIS A 196 4.35 -35.54 -7.17
CA HIS A 196 4.21 -35.43 -5.71
C HIS A 196 2.73 -35.46 -5.28
N TYR A 197 1.91 -36.30 -5.93
CA TYR A 197 0.50 -36.52 -5.57
C TYR A 197 0.39 -37.52 -4.41
N VAL A 198 0.48 -37.02 -3.17
CA VAL A 198 -0.06 -37.72 -2.00
C VAL A 198 -1.24 -36.91 -1.47
N GLU A 199 -2.40 -37.56 -1.43
CA GLU A 199 -3.76 -36.99 -1.49
C GLU A 199 -4.24 -36.10 -0.31
N ARG A 200 -3.38 -35.57 0.58
CA ARG A 200 -3.88 -34.89 1.81
C ARG A 200 -3.26 -33.56 2.24
N GLU A 201 -2.23 -33.01 1.61
CA GLU A 201 -1.58 -31.77 2.11
C GLU A 201 -1.31 -30.73 0.99
N LYS A 202 -2.29 -30.50 0.11
CA LYS A 202 -2.10 -29.75 -1.14
C LYS A 202 -1.97 -28.22 -0.98
N TYR A 203 -2.42 -27.67 0.14
CA TYR A 203 -2.39 -26.22 0.39
C TYR A 203 -2.25 -25.95 1.88
N PRO A 204 -1.58 -24.86 2.28
CA PRO A 204 -1.54 -24.46 3.68
C PRO A 204 -2.96 -24.23 4.22
N PRO A 205 -3.24 -24.59 5.48
CA PRO A 205 -4.46 -24.22 6.15
C PRO A 205 -4.55 -22.69 6.26
N PHE A 206 -5.78 -22.18 6.11
CA PHE A 206 -6.13 -20.80 6.38
C PHE A 206 -6.77 -20.76 7.76
N VAL A 207 -6.11 -20.12 8.71
CA VAL A 207 -6.48 -20.15 10.13
C VAL A 207 -6.80 -18.75 10.62
N GLY A 208 -7.98 -18.57 11.18
CA GLY A 208 -8.31 -17.34 11.90
C GLY A 208 -7.52 -17.22 13.19
N VAL A 209 -6.82 -16.10 13.36
CA VAL A 209 -5.97 -15.86 14.54
C VAL A 209 -6.52 -14.80 15.48
N ASP A 210 -7.71 -14.26 15.20
CA ASP A 210 -8.34 -13.27 16.07
C ASP A 210 -9.05 -13.91 17.25
N ASP A 211 -9.07 -13.17 18.36
CA ASP A 211 -9.85 -13.52 19.55
C ASP A 211 -11.26 -12.92 19.46
N LYS A 212 -12.27 -13.79 19.41
CA LYS A 212 -13.68 -13.39 19.28
C LYS A 212 -14.18 -12.54 20.45
N PHE A 213 -13.68 -12.79 21.66
CA PHE A 213 -14.06 -12.03 22.84
C PHE A 213 -13.48 -10.62 22.79
N LEU A 214 -12.19 -10.47 22.48
CA LEU A 214 -11.54 -9.18 22.29
C LEU A 214 -12.16 -8.39 21.14
N HIS A 215 -12.45 -9.05 20.02
CA HIS A 215 -13.14 -8.42 18.88
C HIS A 215 -14.51 -7.86 19.29
N THR A 216 -15.32 -8.67 19.99
CA THR A 216 -16.65 -8.23 20.47
C THR A 216 -16.54 -7.10 21.50
N ALA A 217 -15.58 -7.19 22.42
CA ALA A 217 -15.30 -6.14 23.39
C ALA A 217 -14.88 -4.82 22.71
N HIS A 218 -14.08 -4.89 21.64
CA HIS A 218 -13.69 -3.72 20.86
C HIS A 218 -14.89 -3.08 20.14
N ILE A 219 -15.75 -3.89 19.50
CA ILE A 219 -17.00 -3.39 18.90
C ILE A 219 -17.87 -2.69 19.94
N GLN A 220 -18.02 -3.28 21.13
CA GLN A 220 -18.81 -2.69 22.19
C GLN A 220 -18.21 -1.37 22.68
N ALA A 221 -16.88 -1.31 22.89
CA ALA A 221 -16.19 -0.08 23.27
C ALA A 221 -16.36 1.04 22.22
N TYR A 222 -16.37 0.68 20.93
CA TYR A 222 -16.68 1.63 19.86
C TYR A 222 -18.13 2.13 19.94
N LYS A 223 -19.11 1.23 20.11
CA LYS A 223 -20.53 1.61 20.27
C LYS A 223 -20.76 2.50 21.49
N ASP A 224 -20.12 2.18 22.61
CA ASP A 224 -20.23 2.94 23.86
C ASP A 224 -19.57 4.33 23.78
N SER A 225 -18.58 4.49 22.90
CA SER A 225 -17.84 5.75 22.72
C SER A 225 -18.42 6.64 21.63
N VAL A 226 -18.96 6.09 20.54
CA VAL A 226 -19.43 6.89 19.40
C VAL A 226 -20.56 7.84 19.78
N GLY A 227 -21.49 7.41 20.64
CA GLY A 227 -22.58 8.27 21.13
C GLY A 227 -22.11 9.39 22.07
N LYS A 228 -20.92 9.23 22.69
CA LYS A 228 -20.32 10.23 23.58
C LYS A 228 -19.41 11.21 22.84
N ALA A 229 -19.00 10.87 21.61
CA ALA A 229 -17.98 11.61 20.88
C ALA A 229 -18.35 13.09 20.68
N GLU A 230 -19.59 13.38 20.27
CA GLU A 230 -20.02 14.78 20.05
C GLU A 230 -20.10 15.59 21.35
N GLY A 231 -20.59 14.99 22.44
CA GLY A 231 -20.60 15.63 23.76
C GLY A 231 -19.18 15.96 24.24
N LEU A 232 -18.28 14.97 24.19
CA LEU A 232 -16.88 15.14 24.59
C LEU A 232 -16.13 16.14 23.71
N LYS A 233 -16.38 16.16 22.39
CA LYS A 233 -15.81 17.19 21.49
C LYS A 233 -16.27 18.60 21.88
N LYS A 234 -17.55 18.75 22.23
CA LYS A 234 -18.10 20.04 22.68
C LYS A 234 -17.49 20.47 24.02
N GLU A 235 -17.38 19.55 24.97
CA GLU A 235 -16.71 19.80 26.26
C GLU A 235 -15.25 20.21 26.05
N LEU A 236 -14.49 19.45 25.26
CA LEU A 236 -13.10 19.78 24.93
C LEU A 236 -12.98 21.15 24.25
N SER A 237 -13.85 21.46 23.30
CA SER A 237 -13.85 22.77 22.62
C SER A 237 -14.15 23.92 23.58
N ASN A 238 -15.05 23.72 24.55
CA ASN A 238 -15.32 24.72 25.59
C ASN A 238 -14.11 24.91 26.51
N GLU A 239 -13.46 23.83 26.93
CA GLU A 239 -12.24 23.90 27.75
C GLU A 239 -11.10 24.61 27.01
N GLU A 240 -10.90 24.29 25.74
CA GLU A 240 -9.95 24.99 24.87
C GLU A 240 -10.25 26.50 24.81
N ALA A 241 -11.52 26.88 24.60
CA ALA A 241 -11.93 28.28 24.56
C ALA A 241 -11.66 29.01 25.88
N VAL A 242 -11.91 28.36 27.02
CA VAL A 242 -11.59 28.90 28.35
C VAL A 242 -10.08 29.06 28.53
N LEU A 243 -9.27 28.10 28.08
CA LEU A 243 -7.82 28.19 28.14
C LEU A 243 -7.30 29.35 27.28
N GLU A 244 -7.80 29.51 26.05
CA GLU A 244 -7.43 30.62 25.16
C GLU A 244 -7.71 32.00 25.80
N GLN A 245 -8.83 32.14 26.53
CA GLN A 245 -9.14 33.38 27.25
C GLN A 245 -8.18 33.66 28.42
N LYS A 246 -7.64 32.61 29.05
CA LYS A 246 -6.70 32.73 30.18
C LYS A 246 -5.26 32.99 29.75
N LYS A 247 -4.84 32.53 28.56
CA LYS A 247 -3.45 32.68 28.08
C LYS A 247 -2.92 34.12 28.16
N PRO A 248 -3.63 35.18 27.74
CA PRO A 248 -3.12 36.55 27.82
C PRO A 248 -2.85 37.06 29.25
N GLN A 249 -3.43 36.41 30.27
CA GLN A 249 -3.25 36.77 31.68
C GLN A 249 -2.00 36.12 32.29
N VAL A 250 -1.57 35.00 31.72
CA VAL A 250 -0.46 34.18 32.25
C VAL A 250 0.79 34.29 31.39
N TYR A 251 0.64 34.40 30.07
CA TYR A 251 1.75 34.43 29.14
C TYR A 251 2.31 35.85 29.02
N ASN A 252 3.64 35.96 28.99
CA ASN A 252 4.27 37.20 28.55
C ASN A 252 4.02 37.41 27.03
N PRO A 253 4.23 38.63 26.50
CA PRO A 253 3.94 38.94 25.10
C PRO A 253 4.65 38.04 24.09
N ALA A 254 5.92 37.66 24.34
CA ALA A 254 6.69 36.82 23.44
C ALA A 254 6.14 35.38 23.38
N LEU A 255 5.80 34.81 24.54
CA LEU A 255 5.21 33.47 24.62
C LEU A 255 3.81 33.43 24.02
N LEU A 256 3.01 34.49 24.20
CA LEU A 256 1.69 34.60 23.58
C LEU A 256 1.78 34.67 22.05
N ALA A 257 2.76 35.40 21.51
CA ALA A 257 3.00 35.44 20.06
C ALA A 257 3.42 34.07 19.50
N PHE A 258 4.33 33.38 20.20
CA PHE A 258 4.76 32.02 19.85
C PHE A 258 3.59 31.02 19.89
N ASP A 259 2.79 31.02 20.95
CA ASP A 259 1.64 30.14 21.11
C ASP A 259 0.59 30.35 19.99
N LYS A 260 0.38 31.60 19.56
CA LYS A 260 -0.48 31.90 18.40
C LYS A 260 0.04 31.26 17.11
N GLN A 261 1.36 31.29 16.87
CA GLN A 261 1.96 30.65 15.69
C GLN A 261 1.83 29.13 15.74
N VAL A 262 2.11 28.51 16.90
CA VAL A 262 1.95 27.06 17.11
C VAL A 262 0.49 26.65 16.89
N THR A 263 -0.44 27.42 17.43
CA THR A 263 -1.89 27.17 17.29
C THR A 263 -2.32 27.31 15.83
N ALA A 264 -1.87 28.35 15.13
CA ALA A 264 -2.17 28.55 13.72
C ALA A 264 -1.63 27.41 12.85
N TYR A 265 -0.42 26.92 13.14
CA TYR A 265 0.16 25.77 12.43
C TYR A 265 -0.64 24.48 12.69
N ARG A 266 -0.96 24.18 13.95
CA ARG A 266 -1.76 22.99 14.32
C ARG A 266 -3.17 23.01 13.73
N LYS A 267 -3.77 24.19 13.57
CA LYS A 267 -5.07 24.37 12.91
C LYS A 267 -4.97 24.35 11.38
N GLY A 268 -3.76 24.27 10.81
CA GLY A 268 -3.54 24.30 9.36
C GLY A 268 -3.79 25.67 8.72
N THR A 269 -3.85 26.74 9.51
CA THR A 269 -4.00 28.12 9.00
C THR A 269 -2.66 28.81 8.77
N LEU A 270 -1.56 28.25 9.29
CA LEU A 270 -0.19 28.68 9.02
C LEU A 270 0.54 27.54 8.29
N PRO A 271 1.02 27.75 7.05
CA PRO A 271 1.78 26.74 6.32
C PRO A 271 3.06 26.33 7.06
N LEU A 272 3.51 25.09 6.83
CA LEU A 272 4.73 24.57 7.48
C LEU A 272 5.94 25.50 7.26
N GLY A 273 6.11 26.01 6.04
CA GLY A 273 7.24 26.88 5.71
C GLY A 273 7.30 28.16 6.55
N GLU A 274 6.16 28.83 6.74
CA GLU A 274 6.07 30.06 7.53
C GLU A 274 6.17 29.78 9.03
N TYR A 275 5.66 28.64 9.49
CA TYR A 275 5.86 28.19 10.87
C TYR A 275 7.34 27.93 11.17
N VAL A 276 8.03 27.18 10.30
CA VAL A 276 9.46 26.85 10.47
C VAL A 276 10.35 28.10 10.43
N LYS A 277 10.07 29.05 9.53
CA LYS A 277 10.74 30.38 9.53
C LYS A 277 10.53 31.14 10.84
N SER A 278 9.31 31.12 11.37
CA SER A 278 8.99 31.77 12.63
C SER A 278 9.75 31.14 13.82
N LEU A 279 9.87 29.81 13.83
CA LEU A 279 10.66 29.09 14.83
C LEU A 279 12.16 29.40 14.73
N SER A 280 12.70 29.45 13.51
CA SER A 280 14.14 29.66 13.29
C SER A 280 14.58 31.05 13.77
N ALA A 281 13.74 32.06 13.58
CA ALA A 281 13.97 33.43 14.03
C ALA A 281 14.07 33.58 15.56
N LEU A 282 13.40 32.73 16.34
CA LEU A 282 13.35 32.84 17.80
C LEU A 282 14.62 32.35 18.51
N SER A 283 15.43 31.50 17.87
CA SER A 283 16.52 30.80 18.57
C SER A 283 17.76 30.49 17.71
N ASN A 284 17.91 31.18 16.57
CA ASN A 284 19.03 31.01 15.63
C ASN A 284 19.30 29.53 15.29
N LEU A 285 18.22 28.76 15.14
CA LEU A 285 18.28 27.29 15.01
C LEU A 285 18.93 26.84 13.71
N GLU A 286 18.95 27.70 12.69
CA GLU A 286 19.51 27.39 11.36
C GLU A 286 20.98 26.99 11.46
N SER A 287 21.74 27.66 12.33
CA SER A 287 23.16 27.35 12.57
C SER A 287 23.37 26.01 13.29
N ARG A 288 22.36 25.54 14.03
CA ARG A 288 22.44 24.33 14.87
C ARG A 288 21.96 23.08 14.14
N PHE A 289 21.09 23.23 13.14
CA PHE A 289 20.43 22.11 12.47
C PHE A 289 20.56 22.26 10.95
N SER A 290 21.49 21.50 10.34
CA SER A 290 21.77 21.55 8.90
C SER A 290 20.52 21.27 8.04
N ASN A 291 19.71 20.29 8.44
CA ASN A 291 18.47 19.95 7.71
C ASN A 291 17.45 21.09 7.72
N LEU A 292 17.38 21.85 8.82
CA LEU A 292 16.52 23.03 8.92
C LEU A 292 17.00 24.12 7.96
N SER A 293 18.30 24.39 7.93
CA SER A 293 18.90 25.34 6.98
C SER A 293 18.66 24.91 5.54
N GLN A 294 18.83 23.62 5.23
CA GLN A 294 18.57 23.08 3.89
C GLN A 294 17.09 23.22 3.50
N PHE A 295 16.16 22.93 4.42
CA PHE A 295 14.73 23.12 4.19
C PHE A 295 14.39 24.59 3.91
N LEU A 296 14.88 25.53 4.72
CA LEU A 296 14.61 26.96 4.53
C LEU A 296 15.22 27.49 3.23
N LYS A 297 16.41 27.01 2.85
CA LYS A 297 17.01 27.33 1.55
C LYS A 297 16.17 26.78 0.40
N ALA A 298 15.71 25.54 0.50
CA ALA A 298 14.83 24.93 -0.50
C ALA A 298 13.49 25.68 -0.63
N LEU A 299 12.90 26.07 0.50
CA LEU A 299 11.68 26.86 0.55
C LEU A 299 11.88 28.24 -0.11
N ALA A 300 13.01 28.90 0.15
CA ALA A 300 13.34 30.17 -0.50
C ALA A 300 13.52 30.01 -2.01
N MET A 301 14.16 28.93 -2.46
CA MET A 301 14.26 28.59 -3.88
C MET A 301 12.88 28.34 -4.49
N GLU A 302 12.03 27.53 -3.85
CA GLU A 302 10.66 27.25 -4.29
C GLU A 302 9.80 28.52 -4.39
N GLN A 303 9.87 29.41 -3.41
CA GLN A 303 9.15 30.70 -3.42
C GLN A 303 9.62 31.66 -4.50
N SER A 304 10.85 31.50 -5.00
CA SER A 304 11.40 32.30 -6.11
C SER A 304 11.04 31.75 -7.50
N LEU A 305 10.44 30.56 -7.59
CA LEU A 305 10.07 29.96 -8.88
C LEU A 305 8.83 30.65 -9.49
N ASP A 306 8.92 30.99 -10.77
CA ASP A 306 7.73 31.32 -11.57
C ASP A 306 7.04 30.01 -11.99
N PHE A 307 6.08 29.56 -11.19
CA PHE A 307 5.33 28.33 -11.48
C PHE A 307 4.59 28.38 -12.82
N LYS A 308 4.20 29.56 -13.32
CA LYS A 308 3.59 29.66 -14.67
C LYS A 308 4.61 29.33 -15.73
N GLN A 309 5.84 29.84 -15.60
CA GLN A 309 6.93 29.49 -16.49
C GLN A 309 7.30 28.01 -16.39
N VAL A 310 7.43 27.46 -15.17
CA VAL A 310 7.76 26.04 -14.94
C VAL A 310 6.72 25.12 -15.60
N GLU A 311 5.43 25.41 -15.43
CA GLU A 311 4.36 24.61 -16.04
C GLU A 311 4.35 24.76 -17.58
N ALA A 312 4.64 25.95 -18.11
CA ALA A 312 4.75 26.16 -19.55
C ALA A 312 5.93 25.38 -20.16
N GLU A 313 7.08 25.37 -19.48
CA GLU A 313 8.26 24.59 -19.87
C GLU A 313 8.01 23.09 -19.76
N ARG A 314 7.37 22.64 -18.67
CA ARG A 314 6.95 21.24 -18.53
C ARG A 314 6.01 20.83 -19.66
N GLY A 315 5.03 21.68 -20.00
CA GLY A 315 4.11 21.43 -21.10
C GLY A 315 4.83 21.24 -22.43
N LYS A 316 5.84 22.07 -22.72
CA LYS A 316 6.72 21.90 -23.88
C LYS A 316 7.50 20.59 -23.82
N MET A 317 8.08 20.23 -22.67
CA MET A 317 8.81 18.96 -22.51
C MET A 317 7.92 17.73 -22.76
N VAL A 318 6.67 17.74 -22.26
CA VAL A 318 5.74 16.64 -22.46
C VAL A 318 5.38 16.44 -23.93
N GLN A 319 5.32 17.52 -24.74
CA GLN A 319 5.12 17.41 -26.19
C GLN A 319 6.30 16.71 -26.90
N PHE A 320 7.50 16.77 -26.34
CA PHE A 320 8.67 16.05 -26.87
C PHE A 320 8.74 14.60 -26.43
N ILE A 321 7.94 14.17 -25.45
CA ILE A 321 7.77 12.76 -25.15
C ILE A 321 6.87 12.22 -26.27
N PRO A 322 7.42 11.42 -27.22
CA PRO A 322 6.62 10.92 -28.31
C PRO A 322 5.41 10.19 -27.71
N PRO A 323 4.19 10.44 -28.21
CA PRO A 323 3.03 9.66 -27.78
C PRO A 323 3.44 8.21 -27.97
N ILE A 324 3.37 7.40 -26.90
CA ILE A 324 3.66 5.97 -26.95
C ILE A 324 2.84 5.45 -28.12
N SER A 325 3.53 5.21 -29.24
CA SER A 325 2.84 5.09 -30.51
C SER A 325 1.98 3.85 -30.39
N HIS A 326 0.74 3.92 -30.87
CA HIS A 326 -0.15 2.76 -30.94
C HIS A 326 0.53 1.58 -31.68
N GLY A 327 1.61 1.85 -32.43
CA GLY A 327 2.50 0.86 -33.03
C GLY A 327 3.22 -0.06 -32.04
N ILE A 328 3.61 0.40 -30.84
CA ILE A 328 4.20 -0.50 -29.82
C ILE A 328 3.14 -1.48 -29.33
N LEU A 329 1.92 -1.01 -29.04
CA LEU A 329 0.80 -1.89 -28.69
C LEU A 329 0.43 -2.85 -29.84
N ALA A 330 0.41 -2.38 -31.09
CA ALA A 330 0.12 -3.21 -32.25
C ALA A 330 1.22 -4.26 -32.51
N ALA A 331 2.49 -3.93 -32.26
CA ALA A 331 3.59 -4.88 -32.34
C ALA A 331 3.49 -5.95 -31.26
N TYR A 332 3.12 -5.60 -30.03
CA TYR A 332 2.85 -6.57 -28.96
C TYR A 332 1.65 -7.46 -29.27
N CYS A 333 0.55 -6.93 -29.81
CA CYS A 333 -0.58 -7.75 -30.26
C CYS A 333 -0.18 -8.72 -31.38
N ARG A 334 0.61 -8.29 -32.37
CA ARG A 334 1.08 -9.17 -33.46
C ARG A 334 2.04 -10.25 -32.98
N ILE A 335 2.90 -9.96 -31.99
CA ILE A 335 3.77 -10.96 -31.37
C ILE A 335 2.93 -11.98 -30.58
N PHE A 336 1.85 -11.53 -29.93
CA PHE A 336 0.92 -12.41 -29.22
C PHE A 336 0.11 -13.30 -30.19
N GLU A 337 -0.41 -12.74 -31.29
CA GLU A 337 -1.10 -13.50 -32.35
C GLU A 337 -0.17 -14.50 -33.05
N ALA A 338 1.08 -14.12 -33.34
CA ALA A 338 2.07 -15.03 -33.92
C ALA A 338 2.43 -16.19 -32.97
N SER A 339 2.42 -15.95 -31.66
CA SER A 339 2.67 -16.98 -30.65
C SER A 339 1.49 -17.96 -30.50
N LEU A 340 0.25 -17.49 -30.67
CA LEU A 340 -0.96 -18.32 -30.74
C LEU A 340 -1.00 -19.19 -32.01
N HIS A 341 -0.52 -18.69 -33.14
CA HIS A 341 -0.40 -19.48 -34.37
C HIS A 341 0.65 -20.59 -34.28
N LEU A 342 1.75 -20.38 -33.57
CA LEU A 342 2.78 -21.41 -33.35
C LEU A 342 2.32 -22.52 -32.40
N LEU A 343 1.42 -22.23 -31.46
CA LEU A 343 0.78 -23.25 -30.61
C LEU A 343 -0.31 -24.06 -31.35
N SER A 344 -0.80 -23.56 -32.48
CA SER A 344 -1.87 -24.22 -33.27
C SER A 344 -1.36 -25.20 -34.34
N PHE A 345 -0.03 -25.30 -34.54
CA PHE A 345 0.57 -26.19 -35.56
C PHE A 345 1.20 -27.48 -34.99
N GLY A 346 0.91 -27.83 -33.73
CA GLY A 346 1.49 -28.98 -33.03
C GLY A 346 0.50 -30.07 -32.63
N CYS A 347 -0.46 -30.47 -33.48
CA CYS A 347 -1.27 -31.68 -33.27
C CYS A 347 -1.70 -32.33 -34.60
N GLY A 348 -0.72 -32.63 -35.46
CA GLY A 348 -0.90 -33.47 -36.63
C GLY A 348 -0.23 -34.83 -36.43
N GLY A 349 -0.81 -35.72 -35.63
CA GLY A 349 -0.26 -37.06 -35.48
C GLY A 349 -0.71 -37.85 -34.25
N CYS A 350 -2.02 -37.98 -34.01
CA CYS A 350 -2.53 -38.98 -33.06
C CYS A 350 -3.40 -40.01 -33.81
N PRO A 351 -2.94 -41.26 -34.00
CA PRO A 351 -3.71 -42.30 -34.67
C PRO A 351 -4.58 -43.05 -33.64
N PHE A 352 -5.48 -42.36 -32.94
CA PHE A 352 -6.37 -43.01 -31.97
C PHE A 352 -7.72 -42.29 -31.80
N CYS A 353 -8.38 -41.96 -32.91
CA CYS A 353 -9.81 -41.61 -32.89
C CYS A 353 -10.52 -42.30 -34.05
N LYS A 354 -10.81 -43.59 -33.87
CA LYS A 354 -11.87 -44.30 -34.59
C LYS A 354 -13.05 -44.49 -33.64
N GLY A 355 -14.21 -43.98 -34.05
CA GLY A 355 -15.51 -44.50 -33.63
C GLY A 355 -16.26 -43.67 -32.60
N SER A 356 -17.27 -42.91 -33.05
CA SER A 356 -18.66 -43.29 -32.77
C SER A 356 -19.63 -42.39 -33.53
N SER A 357 -20.56 -43.06 -34.18
CA SER A 357 -21.77 -42.60 -34.84
C SER A 357 -22.89 -42.32 -33.84
N ALA A 358 -23.58 -41.19 -34.00
CA ALA A 358 -25.01 -40.93 -33.69
C ALA A 358 -25.19 -39.41 -33.79
N GLY A 359 -26.26 -38.83 -34.31
CA GLY A 359 -27.56 -39.31 -34.73
C GLY A 359 -28.38 -38.03 -34.92
N SER A 360 -28.91 -37.83 -36.11
CA SER A 360 -29.85 -36.76 -36.44
C SER A 360 -31.17 -36.98 -35.71
N TYR A 361 -31.70 -35.97 -35.02
CA TYR A 361 -33.14 -35.82 -34.88
C TYR A 361 -33.53 -34.33 -34.93
N PHE A 362 -34.41 -34.06 -35.90
CA PHE A 362 -35.35 -32.96 -35.95
C PHE A 362 -36.41 -33.17 -34.86
N ASP A 363 -36.62 -32.14 -34.03
CA ASP A 363 -37.88 -31.44 -33.69
C ASP A 363 -37.78 -30.77 -32.31
#